data_AF-A0A960JPP7-F1
#
_entry.id   AF-A0A960JPP7-F1
#
_cell.length_a   1.000
_cell.length_b   1.000
_cell.length_c   1.000
_cell.angle_alpha   90.00
_cell.angle_beta   90.00
_cell.angle_gamma   90.00
#
_symmetry.space_group_name_H-M   'P 1'
#
loop_
_entity.id
_entity.type
_entity.pdbx_description
1 polymer ?
#
loop_
_entity_poly.entity_id
_entity_poly.type
_entity_poly.pdbx_seq_one_letter_code
_entity_poly.pdbx_strand_id
1 'polypeptide(L)'
;MAKQKSEAPSTGDQVNELKTMVVGYAKQETVDPLKSLGRYVGFGAAGGICIGLGALLLTMSLLRGLQSIDAINEPGRVHGGTWSWVPYLGALALMAVIAGMAAAAAKRGGDDRRS
;
A
#
# COMPACT_ATOMS: atom_id res chain seq x y z
N MET A 1 42.97 -35.64 42.45
CA MET A 1 41.66 -35.13 41.99
C MET A 1 41.50 -33.69 42.48
N ALA A 2 41.84 -32.70 41.64
CA ALA A 2 41.72 -31.30 42.02
C ALA A 2 40.25 -30.86 41.93
N LYS A 3 39.71 -30.41 43.05
CA LYS A 3 38.32 -30.02 43.24
C LYS A 3 38.08 -28.68 42.54
N GLN A 4 37.37 -28.70 41.41
CA GLN A 4 36.97 -27.50 40.70
C GLN A 4 36.03 -26.69 41.62
N LYS A 5 36.50 -25.52 42.07
CA LYS A 5 35.76 -24.59 42.90
C LYS A 5 34.67 -23.98 42.03
N SER A 6 33.42 -24.37 42.25
CA SER A 6 32.25 -23.74 41.65
C SER A 6 32.16 -22.30 42.16
N GLU A 7 32.65 -21.36 41.36
CA GLU A 7 32.46 -19.94 41.58
C GLU A 7 30.96 -19.65 41.39
N ALA A 8 30.28 -19.27 42.47
CA ALA A 8 28.86 -18.94 42.40
C ALA A 8 28.68 -17.72 41.48
N PRO A 9 27.70 -17.72 40.56
CA PRO A 9 27.54 -16.62 39.61
C PRO A 9 27.37 -15.31 40.36
N SER A 10 28.22 -14.34 40.03
CA SER A 10 28.18 -13.00 40.60
C SER A 10 26.81 -12.38 40.35
N THR A 11 26.31 -11.55 41.27
CA THR A 11 25.05 -10.82 41.09
C THR A 11 25.02 -10.04 39.76
N GLY A 12 26.18 -9.58 39.27
CA GLY A 12 26.31 -8.94 37.96
C GLY A 12 26.06 -9.90 36.78
N ASP A 13 26.49 -11.16 36.90
CA ASP A 13 26.28 -12.18 35.86
C ASP A 13 24.80 -12.57 35.79
N GLN A 14 24.14 -12.69 36.94
CA GLN A 14 22.71 -12.98 37.02
C GLN A 14 21.86 -11.85 36.42
N VAL A 15 22.21 -10.58 36.68
CA VAL A 15 21.52 -9.42 36.08
C VAL A 15 21.71 -9.38 34.56
N ASN A 16 22.90 -9.73 34.06
CA ASN A 16 23.18 -9.74 32.64
C ASN A 16 22.45 -10.90 31.92
N GLU A 17 22.32 -12.05 32.57
CA GLU A 17 21.55 -13.19 32.07
C GLU A 17 20.06 -12.88 31.99
N LEU A 18 19.49 -12.29 33.06
CA LEU A 18 18.08 -11.84 33.07
C LEU A 18 17.80 -10.81 31.97
N LYS A 19 18.69 -9.83 31.81
CA LYS A 19 18.58 -8.83 30.74
C LYS A 19 18.61 -9.50 29.36
N THR A 20 19.54 -10.44 29.15
CA THR A 20 19.70 -11.15 27.87
C THR A 20 18.45 -11.96 27.54
N MET A 21 17.86 -12.63 28.55
CA MET A 21 16.62 -13.39 28.41
C MET A 21 15.43 -12.49 28.07
N VAL A 22 15.24 -11.36 28.76
CA VAL A 22 14.15 -10.41 28.51
C VAL A 22 14.27 -9.77 27.13
N VAL A 23 15.47 -9.33 26.75
CA VAL A 23 15.71 -8.76 25.42
C VAL A 23 15.52 -9.81 24.32
N GLY A 24 15.96 -11.04 24.56
CA GLY A 24 15.76 -12.18 23.65
C GLY A 24 14.28 -12.45 23.41
N TYR A 25 13.48 -12.51 24.48
CA TYR A 25 12.04 -12.72 24.40
C TYR A 25 11.32 -11.57 23.69
N ALA A 26 11.64 -10.32 24.03
CA ALA A 26 11.06 -9.16 23.37
C ALA A 26 11.37 -9.14 21.87
N LYS A 27 12.58 -9.55 21.45
CA LYS A 27 12.90 -9.73 20.03
C LYS A 27 12.11 -10.88 19.41
N GLN A 28 11.97 -11.99 20.11
CA GLN A 28 11.30 -13.17 19.59
C GLN A 28 9.79 -12.94 19.38
N GLU A 29 9.14 -12.25 20.34
CA GLU A 29 7.74 -11.85 20.20
C GLU A 29 7.51 -10.73 19.18
N THR A 30 8.49 -9.85 18.92
CA THR A 30 8.30 -8.68 18.02
C THR A 30 8.74 -8.90 16.58
N VAL A 31 9.66 -9.83 16.32
CA VAL A 31 10.19 -10.07 14.96
C VAL A 31 9.10 -10.64 14.03
N ASP A 32 8.31 -11.60 14.51
CA ASP A 32 7.21 -12.18 13.72
C ASP A 32 6.12 -11.15 13.36
N PRO A 33 5.63 -10.33 14.31
CA PRO A 33 4.76 -9.20 14.01
C PRO A 33 5.37 -8.23 12.99
N LEU A 34 6.64 -7.86 13.17
CA LEU A 34 7.29 -6.86 12.31
C LEU A 34 7.45 -7.37 10.87
N LYS A 35 7.78 -8.65 10.69
CA LYS A 35 7.85 -9.29 9.38
C LYS A 35 6.47 -9.38 8.71
N SER A 36 5.43 -9.70 9.49
CA SER A 36 4.06 -9.74 8.99
C SER A 36 3.58 -8.35 8.54
N LEU A 37 3.92 -7.32 9.31
CA LEU A 37 3.58 -5.93 9.02
C LEU A 37 4.32 -5.43 7.78
N GLY A 38 5.62 -5.71 7.66
CA GLY A 38 6.40 -5.37 6.48
C GLY A 38 5.83 -6.02 5.21
N ARG A 39 5.39 -7.28 5.28
CA ARG A 39 4.73 -7.95 4.16
C ARG A 39 3.39 -7.33 3.80
N TYR A 40 2.56 -7.01 4.80
CA TYR A 40 1.27 -6.34 4.59
C TYR A 40 1.44 -4.97 3.93
N VAL A 41 2.35 -4.14 4.43
CA VAL A 41 2.67 -2.83 3.85
C VAL A 41 3.26 -2.98 2.45
N GLY A 42 4.14 -3.96 2.23
CA GLY A 42 4.73 -4.25 0.92
C GLY A 42 3.67 -4.59 -0.13
N PHE A 43 2.75 -5.52 0.19
CA PHE A 43 1.64 -5.84 -0.72
C PHE A 43 0.66 -4.68 -0.90
N GLY A 44 0.40 -3.90 0.16
CA GLY A 44 -0.43 -2.70 0.08
C GLY A 44 0.18 -1.64 -0.85
N ALA A 45 1.48 -1.39 -0.74
CA ALA A 45 2.19 -0.44 -1.59
C ALA A 45 2.26 -0.91 -3.04
N ALA A 46 2.63 -2.18 -3.28
CA ALA A 46 2.67 -2.75 -4.62
C ALA A 46 1.30 -2.74 -5.31
N GLY A 47 0.25 -3.13 -4.58
CA GLY A 47 -1.13 -3.06 -5.06
C GLY A 47 -1.58 -1.62 -5.33
N GLY A 48 -1.25 -0.69 -4.44
CA GLY A 48 -1.55 0.74 -4.62
C GLY A 48 -0.89 1.33 -5.86
N ILE A 49 0.38 1.02 -6.11
CA ILE A 49 1.10 1.43 -7.32
C ILE A 49 0.44 0.83 -8.57
N CYS A 50 0.11 -0.47 -8.54
CA CYS A 50 -0.52 -1.14 -9.68
C CYS A 50 -1.89 -0.53 -10.02
N ILE A 51 -2.73 -0.29 -9.01
CA ILE A 51 -4.03 0.39 -9.18
C ILE A 51 -3.85 1.82 -9.67
N GLY A 52 -2.91 2.58 -9.10
CA GLY A 52 -2.65 3.96 -9.51
C GLY A 52 -2.19 4.06 -10.97
N LEU A 53 -1.26 3.20 -11.38
CA LEU A 53 -0.81 3.12 -12.77
C LEU A 53 -1.93 2.70 -13.71
N GLY A 54 -2.72 1.69 -13.33
CA GLY A 54 -3.89 1.26 -14.10
C GLY A 54 -4.90 2.40 -14.28
N ALA A 55 -5.21 3.13 -13.21
CA ALA A 55 -6.12 4.27 -13.24
C ALA A 55 -5.61 5.39 -14.16
N LEU A 56 -4.30 5.71 -14.10
CA LEU A 56 -3.66 6.68 -14.96
C LEU A 56 -3.75 6.26 -16.44
N LEU A 57 -3.37 5.03 -16.76
CA LEU A 57 -3.36 4.51 -18.13
C LEU A 57 -4.77 4.41 -18.71
N LEU A 58 -5.74 3.94 -17.93
CA LEU A 58 -7.14 3.88 -18.36
C LEU A 58 -7.71 5.28 -18.62
N THR A 59 -7.44 6.24 -17.74
CA THR A 59 -7.92 7.62 -17.91
C THR A 59 -7.29 8.28 -19.13
N MET A 60 -5.98 8.10 -19.33
CA MET A 60 -5.29 8.58 -20.53
C MET A 60 -5.81 7.92 -21.80
N SER A 61 -6.03 6.61 -21.79
CA SER A 61 -6.56 5.86 -22.93
C SER A 61 -7.98 6.32 -23.29
N LEU A 62 -8.87 6.46 -22.30
CA LEU A 62 -10.22 6.98 -22.50
C LEU A 62 -10.19 8.40 -23.07
N LEU A 63 -9.42 9.30 -22.46
CA LEU A 63 -9.31 10.69 -22.90
C LEU A 63 -8.80 10.78 -24.34
N ARG A 64 -7.72 10.05 -24.64
CA ARG A 64 -7.11 9.97 -25.98
C ARG A 64 -8.10 9.40 -26.99
N GLY A 65 -8.81 8.34 -26.63
CA GLY A 65 -9.82 7.70 -27.47
C GLY A 65 -10.95 8.66 -27.81
N LEU A 66 -11.53 9.32 -26.80
CA LEU A 66 -12.60 10.30 -27.00
C LEU A 66 -12.15 11.51 -27.83
N GLN A 67 -10.92 12.01 -27.62
CA GLN A 67 -10.36 13.11 -28.40
C GLN A 67 -9.99 12.73 -29.84
N SER A 68 -9.87 11.45 -30.16
CA SER A 68 -9.57 10.96 -31.51
C SER A 68 -10.82 10.75 -32.39
N ILE A 69 -12.01 10.87 -31.80
CA ILE A 69 -13.27 10.72 -32.51
C ILE A 69 -13.64 12.07 -33.13
N ASP A 70 -13.64 12.15 -34.47
CA ASP A 70 -13.90 13.39 -35.23
C ASP A 70 -15.25 14.04 -34.88
N ALA A 71 -16.27 13.24 -34.59
CA ALA A 71 -17.60 13.73 -34.20
C ALA A 71 -17.61 14.47 -32.84
N ILE A 72 -16.68 14.13 -31.95
CA ILE A 72 -16.59 14.69 -30.60
C ILE A 72 -15.56 15.82 -30.56
N ASN A 73 -14.43 15.60 -31.20
CA ASN A 73 -13.32 16.53 -31.23
C ASN A 73 -12.78 16.60 -32.65
N GLU A 74 -13.11 17.67 -33.38
CA GLU A 74 -12.57 17.94 -34.72
C GLU A 74 -11.07 18.26 -34.61
N PRO A 75 -10.15 17.30 -34.83
CA PRO A 75 -8.74 17.45 -34.44
C PRO A 75 -8.00 18.46 -35.32
N GLY A 76 -8.54 18.74 -36.51
CA GLY A 76 -7.99 19.69 -37.48
C GLY A 76 -8.35 21.15 -37.23
N ARG A 77 -9.23 21.48 -36.27
CA ARG A 77 -9.56 22.88 -35.94
C ARG A 77 -8.76 23.37 -34.74
N VAL A 78 -8.27 24.60 -34.82
CA VAL A 78 -7.48 25.27 -33.76
C VAL A 78 -8.22 25.36 -32.42
N HIS A 79 -9.55 25.47 -32.43
CA HIS A 79 -10.38 25.59 -31.23
C HIS A 79 -11.13 24.31 -30.84
N GLY A 80 -10.89 23.18 -31.52
CA GLY A 80 -11.66 21.94 -31.36
C GLY A 80 -13.12 22.07 -31.81
N GLY A 81 -13.87 20.96 -31.82
CA GLY A 81 -15.31 20.92 -32.14
C GLY A 81 -16.20 21.43 -30.99
N THR A 82 -17.51 21.63 -31.24
CA THR A 82 -18.49 22.08 -30.22
C THR A 82 -18.56 21.18 -28.98
N TRP A 83 -18.14 19.91 -29.12
CA TRP A 83 -18.18 18.88 -28.08
C TRP A 83 -16.81 18.59 -27.46
N SER A 84 -15.82 19.48 -27.67
CA SER A 84 -14.45 19.31 -27.16
C SER A 84 -14.34 19.19 -25.63
N TRP A 85 -15.37 19.56 -24.88
CA TRP A 85 -15.45 19.41 -23.42
C TRP A 85 -15.76 17.97 -22.96
N VAL A 86 -16.41 17.15 -23.80
CA VAL A 86 -16.86 15.78 -23.46
C VAL A 86 -15.73 14.87 -23.00
N PRO A 87 -14.56 14.81 -23.67
CA PRO A 87 -13.46 13.94 -23.25
C PRO A 87 -13.00 14.23 -21.81
N TYR A 88 -12.99 15.49 -21.40
CA TYR A 88 -12.57 15.89 -20.05
C TYR A 88 -13.61 15.50 -19.00
N LEU A 89 -14.91 15.64 -19.28
CA LEU A 89 -15.95 15.14 -18.37
C LEU A 89 -15.94 13.60 -18.30
N GLY A 90 -15.66 12.92 -19.39
CA GLY A 90 -15.49 11.46 -19.41
C GLY A 90 -14.32 11.01 -18.52
N ALA A 91 -13.17 11.68 -18.63
CA ALA A 91 -12.01 11.43 -17.76
C ALA A 91 -12.34 11.70 -16.27
N LEU A 92 -13.03 12.81 -15.98
CA LEU A 92 -13.46 13.15 -14.62
C LEU A 92 -14.41 12.09 -14.04
N ALA A 93 -15.41 11.68 -14.82
CA ALA A 93 -16.38 10.66 -14.41
C ALA A 93 -15.70 9.31 -14.15
N LEU A 94 -14.78 8.89 -15.02
CA LEU A 94 -14.00 7.67 -14.81
C LEU A 94 -13.17 7.75 -13.52
N MET A 95 -12.47 8.87 -13.28
CA MET A 95 -11.72 9.07 -12.04
C MET A 95 -12.60 9.04 -10.80
N ALA A 96 -13.79 9.65 -10.87
CA ALA A 96 -14.77 9.60 -9.77
C ALA A 96 -15.23 8.16 -9.48
N VAL A 97 -15.47 7.36 -10.52
CA VAL A 97 -15.83 5.94 -10.38
C VAL A 97 -14.68 5.15 -9.76
N ILE A 98 -13.45 5.31 -10.25
CA ILE A 98 -12.27 4.63 -9.70
C ILE A 98 -12.05 5.01 -8.22
N ALA A 99 -12.13 6.31 -7.89
CA ALA A 99 -12.00 6.79 -6.53
C ALA A 99 -13.12 6.24 -5.62
N GLY A 100 -14.36 6.23 -6.11
CA GLY A 100 -15.50 5.65 -5.40
C GLY A 100 -15.31 4.15 -5.13
N MET A 101 -14.84 3.39 -6.11
CA MET A 101 -14.52 1.96 -5.95
C MET A 101 -13.39 1.74 -4.95
N ALA A 102 -12.32 2.53 -5.03
CA ALA A 102 -11.20 2.45 -4.09
C ALA A 102 -11.65 2.76 -2.65
N ALA A 103 -12.47 3.80 -2.46
CA ALA A 103 -13.04 4.14 -1.15
C ALA A 103 -13.98 3.04 -0.63
N ALA A 104 -14.80 2.44 -1.49
CA ALA A 104 -15.68 1.34 -1.11
C ALA A 104 -14.87 0.08 -0.73
N ALA A 105 -13.82 -0.24 -1.47
CA ALA A 105 -12.93 -1.35 -1.16
C ALA A 105 -12.21 -1.15 0.18
N ALA A 106 -11.73 0.06 0.45
CA ALA A 106 -11.11 0.41 1.73
C ALA A 106 -12.09 0.27 2.91
N LYS A 107 -13.36 0.66 2.74
CA LYS A 107 -14.41 0.48 3.74
C LYS A 107 -14.69 -1.00 4.03
N ARG A 108 -14.84 -1.84 3.00
CA ARG A 108 -15.10 -3.28 3.15
C ARG A 108 -13.99 -3.98 3.93
N GLY A 109 -12.72 -3.70 3.58
CA GLY A 109 -11.59 -4.25 4.32
C GLY A 109 -11.48 -3.74 5.77
N GLY A 110 -12.16 -2.65 6.13
CA GLY A 110 -12.27 -2.18 7.51
C GLY A 110 -13.34 -2.92 8.31
N ASP A 111 -14.44 -3.30 7.66
CA ASP A 111 -15.58 -4.00 8.28
C ASP A 111 -15.23 -5.47 8.58
N ASP A 112 -14.60 -6.17 7.62
CA ASP A 112 -14.13 -7.56 7.77
C ASP A 112 -13.08 -7.75 8.88
N ARG A 113 -12.44 -6.66 9.35
CA ARG A 113 -11.48 -6.70 10.47
C ARG A 113 -12.11 -6.47 11.83
N ARG A 114 -13.39 -6.07 11.88
CA ARG A 114 -14.13 -5.78 13.12
C ARG A 114 -15.08 -6.91 13.54
N SER A 115 -15.44 -7.81 12.62
CA SER A 115 -16.19 -9.05 12.86
C SER A 115 -15.28 -10.19 13.29
#